data_AF-A0AAJ8JVN2-F1
#
_entry.id   AF-A0AAJ8JVN2-F1
#
_cell.length_a   1.000
_cell.length_b   1.000
_cell.length_c   1.000
_cell.angle_alpha   90.00
_cell.angle_beta   90.00
_cell.angle_gamma   90.00
#
_symmetry.space_group_name_H-M   'P 1'
#
loop_
_entity.id
_entity.type
_entity.pdbx_description
1 polymer ?
#
loop_
_entity_poly.entity_id
_entity_poly.type
_entity_poly.pdbx_seq_one_letter_code
_entity_poly.pdbx_strand_id
1 'polypeptide(L)'
;MSVSIEQAFSHCPFYLVPVESTGKPLPGYHPGQYLAVLGHKQVRQYSLSDSPNGKYFCISVKREDGIPVPISADPNVPADPGWMSNLLHKELHEGDHIDVASPYGDFSFTYATVARNEDVYAFGSYWRDIAKKRNNIIYKVFYSSPGTGAMLGKNDDHKGRMDLQDETTQY
;
A
#
# COMPACT_ATOMS: atom_id res chain seq x y z
N MET A 1 -4.26 6.80 -18.12
CA MET A 1 -3.17 7.64 -18.65
C MET A 1 -2.01 6.74 -19.04
N SER A 2 -1.21 7.15 -20.02
CA SER A 2 -0.04 6.39 -20.45
C SER A 2 1.19 6.80 -19.64
N VAL A 3 1.98 5.81 -19.22
CA VAL A 3 3.21 5.99 -18.44
C VAL A 3 4.34 5.19 -19.06
N SER A 4 5.55 5.75 -19.06
CA SER A 4 6.78 5.07 -19.43
C SER A 4 7.40 4.37 -18.23
N ILE A 5 7.96 3.20 -18.46
CA ILE A 5 8.73 2.46 -17.45
C ILE A 5 10.12 3.07 -17.37
N GLU A 6 10.54 3.40 -16.15
CA GLU A 6 11.93 3.69 -15.82
C GLU A 6 12.36 2.68 -14.74
N GLN A 7 13.52 2.04 -14.89
CA GLN A 7 14.08 1.22 -13.82
C GLN A 7 14.95 2.12 -12.93
N ALA A 8 14.77 2.01 -11.62
CA ALA A 8 15.74 2.57 -10.69
C ALA A 8 15.98 1.62 -9.51
N PHE A 9 17.14 1.81 -8.88
CA PHE A 9 17.75 0.92 -7.90
C PHE A 9 16.93 0.68 -6.61
N SER A 10 17.31 -0.43 -5.94
CA SER A 10 17.11 -0.93 -4.56
C SER A 10 15.78 -0.77 -3.81
N HIS A 11 14.98 0.29 -4.01
CA HIS A 11 13.76 0.53 -3.22
C HIS A 11 12.46 0.42 -4.04
N CYS A 12 12.52 0.56 -5.37
CA CYS A 12 11.35 0.53 -6.23
C CYS A 12 11.66 -0.20 -7.54
N PRO A 13 11.05 -1.37 -7.81
CA PRO A 13 11.37 -2.16 -9.00
C PRO A 13 10.93 -1.51 -10.31
N PHE A 14 9.80 -0.80 -10.33
CA PHE A 14 9.26 -0.17 -11.53
C PHE A 14 8.78 1.26 -11.21
N TYR A 15 9.43 2.25 -11.82
CA TYR A 15 8.96 3.63 -11.82
C TYR A 15 8.12 3.87 -13.06
N LEU A 16 6.99 4.53 -12.88
CA LEU A 16 6.04 4.83 -13.94
C LEU A 16 5.91 6.35 -14.05
N VAL A 17 6.45 6.90 -15.13
CA VAL A 17 6.53 8.35 -15.38
C VAL A 17 5.52 8.72 -16.47
N PRO A 18 4.79 9.85 -16.39
CA PRO A 18 3.87 10.26 -17.46
C PRO A 18 4.59 10.43 -18.79
N VAL A 19 4.06 9.83 -19.86
CA VAL A 19 4.59 10.01 -21.23
C VAL A 19 4.42 11.45 -21.70
N GLU A 20 3.30 12.08 -21.34
CA GLU A 20 3.04 13.47 -21.73
C GLU A 20 3.65 14.46 -20.74
N SER A 21 4.55 15.32 -21.23
CA SER A 21 5.18 16.42 -20.50
C SER A 21 4.26 17.64 -20.36
N THR A 22 2.99 17.44 -20.00
CA THR A 22 2.04 18.56 -19.76
C THR A 22 2.45 19.48 -18.61
N GLY A 23 3.50 19.13 -17.86
CA GLY A 23 3.96 19.82 -16.66
C GLY A 23 3.02 19.67 -15.46
N LYS A 24 1.89 18.96 -15.64
CA LYS A 24 0.95 18.68 -14.57
C LYS A 24 1.48 17.55 -13.70
N PRO A 25 1.39 17.67 -12.37
CA PRO A 25 1.78 16.60 -11.47
C PRO A 25 0.85 15.40 -11.62
N LEU A 26 1.39 14.20 -11.38
CA LEU A 26 0.59 12.99 -11.22
C LEU A 26 -0.47 13.17 -10.12
N PRO A 27 -1.64 12.51 -10.24
CA PRO A 27 -2.64 12.48 -9.17
C PRO A 27 -2.02 12.05 -7.84
N GLY A 28 -2.39 12.75 -6.77
CA GLY A 28 -2.07 12.33 -5.41
C GLY A 28 -2.78 11.03 -5.04
N TYR A 29 -2.27 10.35 -4.03
CA TYR A 29 -2.84 9.12 -3.48
C TYR A 29 -2.49 8.98 -1.99
N HIS A 30 -3.18 8.07 -1.31
CA HIS A 30 -2.89 7.72 0.08
C HIS A 30 -2.17 6.36 0.16
N PRO A 31 -1.27 6.17 1.16
CA PRO A 31 -0.67 4.87 1.41
C PRO A 31 -1.73 3.77 1.57
N GLY A 32 -1.55 2.65 0.88
CA GLY A 32 -2.50 1.55 0.81
C GLY A 32 -3.42 1.55 -0.42
N GLN A 33 -3.44 2.63 -1.20
CA GLN A 33 -4.09 2.64 -2.51
C GLN A 33 -3.26 1.88 -3.57
N TYR A 34 -3.93 1.49 -4.64
CA TYR A 34 -3.34 0.74 -5.75
C TYR A 34 -3.56 1.44 -7.08
N LEU A 35 -2.73 1.09 -8.04
CA LEU A 35 -2.83 1.46 -9.44
C LEU A 35 -3.32 0.26 -10.25
N ALA A 36 -4.27 0.47 -11.17
CA ALA A 36 -4.65 -0.58 -12.12
C ALA A 36 -3.82 -0.44 -13.39
N VAL A 37 -3.00 -1.45 -13.70
CA VAL A 37 -2.26 -1.57 -14.96
C VAL A 37 -3.15 -2.27 -15.98
N LEU A 38 -3.34 -1.60 -17.11
CA LEU A 38 -4.21 -2.04 -18.19
C LEU A 38 -3.34 -2.79 -19.21
N GLY A 39 -3.66 -4.05 -19.46
CA GLY A 39 -3.06 -4.83 -20.52
C GLY A 39 -4.12 -5.40 -21.45
N HIS A 40 -3.73 -5.68 -22.70
CA HIS A 40 -4.65 -6.17 -23.75
C HIS A 40 -5.51 -7.37 -23.34
N LYS A 41 -4.96 -8.28 -22.52
CA LYS A 41 -5.66 -9.51 -22.10
C LYS A 41 -6.16 -9.45 -20.65
N GLN A 42 -5.57 -8.61 -19.81
CA GLN A 42 -5.81 -8.60 -18.37
C GLN A 42 -5.57 -7.23 -17.76
N VAL A 43 -6.43 -6.84 -16.83
CA VAL A 43 -6.19 -5.74 -15.89
C VAL A 43 -5.68 -6.34 -14.58
N ARG A 44 -4.67 -5.70 -13.97
CA ARG A 44 -4.13 -6.08 -12.66
C ARG A 44 -3.95 -4.86 -11.79
N GLN A 45 -4.14 -5.05 -10.49
CA GLN A 45 -3.96 -4.02 -9.48
C GLN A 45 -2.64 -4.25 -8.76
N TYR A 46 -1.86 -3.18 -8.61
CA TYR A 46 -0.61 -3.19 -7.85
C TYR A 46 -0.62 -2.05 -6.85
N SER A 47 -0.33 -2.36 -5.58
CA SER A 47 -0.19 -1.34 -4.54
C SER A 47 0.91 -0.34 -4.90
N LEU A 48 0.68 0.92 -4.57
CA LEU A 48 1.70 1.96 -4.71
C LEU A 48 2.72 1.80 -3.59
N SER A 49 3.96 1.53 -3.96
CA SER A 49 5.04 1.15 -3.03
C SER A 49 5.84 2.33 -2.47
N ASP A 50 5.59 3.55 -2.92
CA ASP A 50 6.30 4.76 -2.47
C ASP A 50 5.32 5.86 -2.05
N SER A 51 5.85 6.95 -1.51
CA SER A 51 5.08 8.12 -1.13
C SER A 51 4.66 8.96 -2.35
N PRO A 52 3.47 9.59 -2.32
CA PRO A 52 3.03 10.47 -3.40
C PRO A 52 3.98 11.67 -3.54
N ASN A 53 4.53 11.82 -4.73
CA ASN A 53 5.53 12.87 -5.05
C ASN A 53 5.15 13.72 -6.27
N GLY A 54 4.08 13.35 -6.99
CA GLY A 54 3.57 14.07 -8.15
C GLY A 54 4.40 13.91 -9.44
N LYS A 55 5.46 13.09 -9.43
CA LYS A 55 6.39 12.91 -10.56
C LYS A 55 6.33 11.50 -11.14
N TYR A 56 6.28 10.48 -10.28
CA TYR A 56 6.20 9.08 -10.68
C TYR A 56 5.27 8.28 -9.77
N PHE A 57 4.78 7.15 -10.27
CA PHE A 57 4.28 6.06 -9.44
C PHE A 57 5.36 4.99 -9.25
N CYS A 58 5.32 4.28 -8.13
CA CYS A 58 6.19 3.16 -7.86
C CYS A 58 5.34 1.91 -7.62
N ILE A 59 5.63 0.81 -8.32
CA ILE A 59 4.99 -0.49 -8.08
C ILE A 59 6.05 -1.58 -7.90
N SER A 60 5.77 -2.51 -6.98
CA SER A 60 6.58 -3.70 -6.76
C SER A 60 5.83 -4.92 -7.23
N VAL A 61 6.29 -5.53 -8.33
CA VAL A 61 5.62 -6.69 -8.95
C VAL A 61 6.41 -7.95 -8.66
N LYS A 62 5.78 -8.91 -7.97
CA LYS A 62 6.32 -10.26 -7.85
C LYS A 62 6.09 -11.03 -9.15
N ARG A 63 7.12 -11.73 -9.62
CA ARG A 63 6.99 -12.64 -10.77
C ARG A 63 6.23 -13.90 -10.34
N GLU A 64 5.13 -14.20 -11.03
CA GLU A 64 4.38 -15.45 -10.83
C GLU A 64 4.64 -16.37 -12.04
N ASP A 65 5.45 -17.40 -11.85
CA ASP A 65 5.81 -18.36 -12.91
C ASP A 65 4.64 -19.30 -13.29
N GLY A 66 3.52 -19.21 -12.59
CA GLY A 66 2.28 -19.95 -12.85
C GLY A 66 1.99 -21.03 -11.80
N ILE A 67 0.73 -21.45 -11.73
CA ILE A 67 0.31 -22.62 -10.95
C ILE A 67 0.16 -23.78 -11.95
N PRO A 68 0.63 -24.99 -11.65
CA PRO A 68 0.29 -26.17 -12.44
C PRO A 68 -1.23 -26.26 -12.56
N VAL A 69 -1.75 -26.32 -13.80
CA VAL A 69 -3.19 -26.34 -14.05
C VAL A 69 -3.76 -27.62 -13.41
N PRO A 70 -4.67 -27.56 -12.42
CA PRO A 70 -5.15 -28.78 -11.76
C PRO A 70 -6.12 -29.62 -12.59
N ILE A 71 -6.27 -29.34 -13.90
CA ILE A 71 -7.36 -29.90 -14.72
C ILE A 71 -6.80 -30.59 -15.96
N SER A 72 -5.90 -31.54 -15.73
CA SER A 72 -5.75 -32.71 -16.59
C SER A 72 -4.85 -33.70 -15.87
N ALA A 73 -5.21 -34.98 -15.86
CA ALA A 73 -4.33 -36.08 -15.47
C ALA A 73 -3.10 -36.25 -16.42
N ASP A 74 -2.81 -35.25 -17.24
CA ASP A 74 -1.73 -35.22 -18.21
C ASP A 74 -0.58 -34.33 -17.67
N PRO A 75 0.56 -34.93 -17.30
CA PRO A 75 1.74 -34.21 -16.83
C PRO A 75 2.42 -33.35 -17.91
N ASN A 76 1.94 -33.39 -19.17
CA ASN A 76 2.48 -32.60 -20.27
C ASN A 76 1.77 -31.26 -20.50
N VAL A 77 0.73 -30.92 -19.73
CA VAL A 77 0.08 -29.61 -19.83
C VAL A 77 0.93 -28.56 -19.11
N PRO A 78 1.47 -27.54 -19.82
CA PRO A 78 2.29 -26.51 -19.20
C PRO A 78 1.50 -25.71 -18.16
N ALA A 79 2.18 -25.24 -17.11
CA ALA A 79 1.62 -24.25 -16.19
C ALA A 79 1.25 -22.97 -16.96
N ASP A 80 0.17 -22.30 -16.54
CA ASP A 80 -0.22 -21.00 -17.11
C ASP A 80 0.47 -19.88 -16.29
N PRO A 81 1.54 -19.24 -16.82
CA PRO A 81 2.28 -18.22 -16.09
C PRO A 81 1.45 -16.95 -15.90
N GLY A 82 1.71 -16.22 -14.81
CA GLY A 82 1.05 -14.93 -14.57
C GLY A 82 1.40 -13.94 -15.68
N TRP A 83 0.46 -13.68 -16.60
CA TRP A 83 0.71 -12.92 -17.83
C TRP A 83 1.30 -11.53 -17.57
N MET A 84 0.61 -10.69 -16.80
CA MET A 84 1.08 -9.31 -16.54
C MET A 84 2.41 -9.26 -15.77
N SER A 85 2.60 -10.13 -14.77
CA SER A 85 3.84 -10.16 -14.01
C SER A 85 5.03 -10.61 -14.86
N ASN A 86 4.83 -11.56 -15.78
CA ASN A 86 5.90 -12.00 -16.69
C ASN A 86 6.17 -10.96 -17.77
N LEU A 87 5.12 -10.31 -18.29
CA LEU A 87 5.24 -9.21 -19.25
C LEU A 87 6.14 -8.10 -18.67
N LEU A 88 5.83 -7.62 -17.45
CA LEU A 88 6.62 -6.58 -16.77
C LEU A 88 8.07 -7.00 -16.47
N HIS A 89 8.32 -8.30 -16.22
CA HIS A 89 9.66 -8.78 -15.85
C HIS A 89 10.54 -9.21 -17.02
N LYS A 90 9.95 -9.66 -18.13
CA LYS A 90 10.70 -10.32 -19.23
C LYS A 90 10.63 -9.57 -20.56
N GLU A 91 9.54 -8.86 -20.81
CA GLU A 91 9.25 -8.30 -22.14
C GLU A 91 9.24 -6.78 -22.14
N LEU A 92 8.80 -6.15 -21.05
CA LEU A 92 8.80 -4.70 -20.89
C LEU A 92 10.14 -4.22 -20.32
N HIS A 93 10.68 -3.19 -20.95
CA HIS A 93 11.96 -2.58 -20.63
C HIS A 93 11.80 -1.08 -20.36
N GLU A 94 12.89 -0.43 -19.97
CA GLU A 94 12.90 1.03 -19.84
C GLU A 94 12.50 1.72 -21.14
N GLY A 95 11.68 2.77 -21.02
CA GLY A 95 11.13 3.49 -22.15
C GLY A 95 9.86 2.87 -22.74
N ASP A 96 9.52 1.62 -22.41
CA ASP A 96 8.25 1.03 -22.85
C ASP A 96 7.06 1.71 -22.15
N HIS A 97 5.95 1.79 -22.88
CA HIS A 97 4.74 2.47 -22.40
C HIS A 97 3.68 1.46 -21.98
N ILE A 98 3.03 1.75 -20.85
CA ILE A 98 1.85 1.02 -20.36
C ILE A 98 0.75 2.00 -20.01
N ASP A 99 -0.49 1.54 -20.10
CA ASP A 99 -1.64 2.33 -19.68
C ASP A 99 -2.05 1.98 -18.25
N VAL A 100 -2.37 3.01 -17.47
CA VAL A 100 -2.78 2.88 -16.07
C VAL A 100 -4.04 3.68 -15.78
N ALA A 101 -4.89 3.17 -14.89
CA ALA A 101 -5.98 3.95 -14.31
C ALA A 101 -5.46 4.86 -13.16
N SER A 102 -6.24 5.86 -12.76
CA SER A 102 -5.91 6.68 -11.59
C SER A 102 -5.84 5.81 -10.31
N PRO A 103 -5.01 6.19 -9.33
CA PRO A 103 -4.98 5.52 -8.03
C PRO A 103 -6.36 5.39 -7.41
N TYR A 104 -6.66 4.23 -6.85
CA TYR A 104 -7.94 3.94 -6.20
C TYR A 104 -7.76 3.03 -4.98
N GLY A 105 -8.77 2.97 -4.12
CA GLY A 105 -8.87 2.03 -3.01
C GLY A 105 -9.32 2.74 -1.73
N ASP A 106 -10.24 2.09 -1.02
CA ASP A 106 -10.77 2.53 0.28
C ASP A 106 -10.03 1.85 1.42
N PHE A 107 -8.71 2.00 1.44
CA PHE A 107 -7.87 1.39 2.47
C PHE A 107 -7.76 2.30 3.71
N SER A 108 -8.12 1.76 4.86
CA SER A 108 -7.87 2.36 6.17
C SER A 108 -6.69 1.68 6.86
N PHE A 109 -5.69 2.45 7.28
CA PHE A 109 -4.54 1.97 8.03
C PHE A 109 -4.79 2.08 9.53
N THR A 110 -4.76 0.96 10.25
CA THR A 110 -4.83 0.96 11.72
C THR A 110 -3.44 0.81 12.33
N TYR A 111 -2.97 1.85 13.01
CA TYR A 111 -1.78 1.78 13.86
C TYR A 111 -2.21 1.52 15.31
N ALA A 112 -1.98 0.31 15.80
CA ALA A 112 -2.19 -0.06 17.19
C ALA A 112 -0.83 -0.22 17.91
N THR A 113 -0.70 0.37 19.10
CA THR A 113 0.54 0.25 19.90
C THR A 113 0.26 0.15 21.39
N VAL A 114 1.19 -0.43 22.12
CA VAL A 114 1.12 -0.61 23.57
C VAL A 114 2.31 0.07 24.22
N ALA A 115 2.05 0.87 25.24
CA ALA A 115 3.09 1.47 26.06
C ALA A 115 2.74 1.36 27.55
N ARG A 116 3.71 1.69 28.42
CA ARG A 116 3.42 1.74 29.86
C ARG A 116 2.54 2.93 30.20
N ASN A 117 2.92 4.10 29.71
CA ASN A 117 2.26 5.38 29.91
C ASN A 117 2.69 6.37 28.82
N GLU A 118 2.18 7.59 28.88
CA GLU A 118 2.46 8.69 27.98
C GLU A 118 3.94 9.11 27.96
N ASP A 119 4.65 8.97 29.08
CA ASP A 119 6.04 9.43 29.24
C ASP A 119 7.05 8.54 28.51
N VAL A 120 6.75 7.25 28.39
CA VAL A 120 7.65 6.28 27.73
C VAL A 120 7.24 5.94 26.31
N TYR A 121 6.13 6.49 25.82
CA TYR A 121 5.66 6.22 24.47
C TYR A 121 6.33 7.14 23.43
N ALA A 122 7.37 6.59 22.79
CA ALA A 122 8.05 7.27 21.70
C ALA A 122 7.13 7.49 20.49
N PHE A 123 7.25 8.66 19.85
CA PHE A 123 6.49 9.06 18.65
C PHE A 123 4.97 9.22 18.84
N GLY A 124 4.45 9.22 20.07
CA GLY A 124 3.02 9.39 20.31
C GLY A 124 2.46 10.72 19.80
N SER A 125 3.20 11.82 19.93
CA SER A 125 2.81 13.11 19.34
C SER A 125 2.79 13.08 17.81
N TYR A 126 3.79 12.45 17.20
CA TYR A 126 3.89 12.30 15.74
C TYR A 126 2.70 11.55 15.16
N TRP A 127 2.33 10.40 15.74
CA TRP A 127 1.19 9.62 15.27
C TRP A 127 -0.14 10.31 15.53
N ARG A 128 -0.32 10.99 16.67
CA ARG A 128 -1.52 11.82 16.91
C ARG A 128 -1.68 12.92 15.87
N ASP A 129 -0.61 13.60 15.52
CA ASP A 129 -0.65 14.66 14.50
C ASP A 129 -0.96 14.11 13.11
N ILE A 130 -0.46 12.91 12.80
CA ILE A 130 -0.78 12.22 11.54
C ILE A 130 -2.24 11.79 11.50
N ALA A 131 -2.76 11.16 12.55
CA ALA A 131 -4.14 10.69 12.63
C ALA A 131 -5.14 11.86 12.54
N LYS A 132 -4.82 13.03 13.11
CA LYS A 132 -5.64 14.24 12.97
C LYS A 132 -5.68 14.78 11.53
N LYS A 133 -4.60 14.62 10.78
CA LYS A 133 -4.47 15.15 9.41
C LYS A 133 -5.00 14.21 8.33
N ARG A 134 -5.18 12.92 8.65
CA ARG A 134 -5.52 11.88 7.68
C ARG A 134 -6.69 11.04 8.21
N ASN A 135 -7.84 11.18 7.57
CA ASN A 135 -9.07 10.46 7.93
C ASN A 135 -9.01 8.95 7.66
N ASN A 136 -8.03 8.48 6.88
CA ASN A 136 -7.82 7.07 6.58
C ASN A 136 -6.81 6.38 7.53
N ILE A 137 -6.44 7.04 8.63
CA ILE A 137 -5.56 6.46 9.67
C ILE A 137 -6.35 6.32 10.96
N ILE A 138 -6.54 5.07 11.37
CA ILE A 138 -7.09 4.72 12.68
C ILE A 138 -5.89 4.55 13.61
N TYR A 139 -5.83 5.36 14.66
CA TYR A 139 -4.74 5.33 15.62
C TYR A 139 -5.27 4.87 16.97
N LYS A 140 -4.72 3.79 17.51
CA LYS A 140 -5.10 3.22 18.81
C LYS A 140 -3.89 3.02 19.71
N VAL A 141 -3.93 3.61 20.91
CA VAL A 141 -2.90 3.45 21.93
C VAL A 141 -3.48 2.78 23.16
N PHE A 142 -2.78 1.76 23.66
CA PHE A 142 -3.12 1.06 24.89
C PHE A 142 -2.05 1.34 25.94
N TYR A 143 -2.42 1.96 27.07
CA TYR A 143 -1.50 2.08 28.21
C TYR A 143 -1.76 1.03 29.28
N SER A 144 -0.71 0.32 29.67
CA SER A 144 -0.77 -0.66 30.76
C SER A 144 -0.75 -0.04 32.16
N SER A 145 -0.27 1.20 32.32
CA SER A 145 -0.22 1.95 33.59
C SER A 145 -0.28 3.47 33.33
N PRO A 146 -1.40 4.00 32.80
CA PRO A 146 -1.53 5.41 32.43
C PRO A 146 -1.23 6.36 33.61
N GLY A 147 -0.54 7.47 33.34
CA GLY A 147 -0.26 8.50 34.33
C GLY A 147 -1.53 9.26 34.76
N THR A 148 -1.44 10.06 35.82
CA THR A 148 -2.57 10.87 36.32
C THR A 148 -3.06 11.94 35.33
N GLY A 149 -2.24 12.28 34.32
CA GLY A 149 -2.58 13.19 33.22
C GLY A 149 -3.15 12.49 31.97
N ALA A 150 -3.16 11.16 31.93
CA ALA A 150 -3.71 10.41 30.80
C ALA A 150 -5.24 10.46 30.82
N MET A 151 -5.83 11.00 29.74
CA MET A 151 -7.28 11.04 29.55
C MET A 151 -7.67 10.02 28.48
N LEU A 152 -8.64 9.15 28.83
CA LEU A 152 -9.26 8.20 27.92
C LEU A 152 -9.90 8.96 26.75
N GLY A 153 -9.63 8.54 25.51
CA GLY A 153 -10.07 9.19 24.27
C GLY A 153 -9.25 10.42 23.84
N LYS A 154 -8.17 10.77 24.56
CA LYS A 154 -7.26 11.87 24.18
C LYS A 154 -5.81 11.42 24.03
N ASN A 155 -5.31 10.66 25.00
CA ASN A 155 -3.95 10.13 25.01
C ASN A 155 -3.89 8.61 25.14
N ASP A 156 -4.99 7.99 25.59
CA ASP A 156 -5.17 6.56 25.84
C ASP A 156 -6.52 6.15 25.26
N ASP A 157 -6.58 5.17 24.37
CA ASP A 157 -7.85 4.73 23.80
C ASP A 157 -8.45 3.60 24.65
N HIS A 158 -7.59 2.82 25.33
CA HIS A 158 -8.00 1.70 26.16
C HIS A 158 -7.02 1.46 27.31
N LYS A 159 -7.55 1.38 28.54
CA LYS A 159 -6.76 1.07 29.74
C LYS A 159 -6.49 -0.44 29.82
N GLY A 160 -5.21 -0.84 29.87
CA GLY A 160 -4.82 -2.24 30.10
C GLY A 160 -4.00 -2.86 28.96
N ARG A 161 -4.01 -4.18 28.86
CA ARG A 161 -3.35 -4.90 27.75
C ARG A 161 -4.22 -4.80 26.49
N MET A 162 -3.59 -4.86 25.32
CA MET A 162 -4.31 -4.88 24.05
C MET A 162 -5.23 -6.11 24.00
N ASP A 163 -6.54 -5.85 23.93
CA ASP A 163 -7.57 -6.86 23.70
C ASP A 163 -8.27 -6.56 22.37
N LEU A 164 -8.21 -7.53 21.45
CA LEU A 164 -8.81 -7.42 20.12
C LEU A 164 -10.29 -7.83 20.11
N GLN A 165 -10.83 -8.32 21.25
CA GLN A 165 -12.23 -8.73 21.43
C GLN A 165 -13.08 -7.67 22.13
N ASP A 166 -12.52 -6.49 22.42
CA ASP A 166 -13.26 -5.42 23.09
C ASP A 166 -14.31 -4.81 22.13
N GLU A 167 -15.54 -5.32 22.23
CA GLU A 167 -16.72 -4.97 21.40
C GLU A 167 -17.28 -3.56 21.67
N THR A 168 -16.56 -2.69 22.38
CA THR A 168 -16.91 -1.27 22.51
C THR A 168 -16.78 -0.48 21.20
N THR A 169 -16.42 -1.14 20.11
CA THR A 169 -16.30 -0.57 18.75
C THR A 169 -17.65 -0.62 18.03
N GLN A 170 -18.49 0.41 18.19
CA GLN A 170 -19.51 0.71 17.17
C GLN A 170 -18.83 1.39 15.99
N TYR A 171 -19.06 0.84 14.79
CA TYR A 171 -18.58 1.32 13.49
C TYR A 171 -19.24 2.65 13.09
#